data_AF-A0A8C5IFZ9-F1
#
_entry.id   AF-A0A8C5IFZ9-F1
#
_cell.length_a   1.000
_cell.length_b   1.000
_cell.length_c   1.000
_cell.angle_alpha   90.00
_cell.angle_beta   90.00
_cell.angle_gamma   90.00
#
_symmetry.space_group_name_H-M   'P 1'
#
loop_
_entity.id
_entity.type
_entity.pdbx_description
1 polymer ?
#
loop_
_entity_poly.entity_id
_entity_poly.type
_entity_poly.pdbx_seq_one_letter_code
_entity_poly.pdbx_strand_id
1 'polypeptide(L)'
;MGSKMAAATRAVQVVKPHTPSIKFPDRKSGPRPKIQESLQASMPSLLASKAQESVGGTSPAFQNISRVSRVQGTPDTSELARSLPQKYRRRQMSDEEIEYIQRGGPE
;
A
#
# COMPACT_ATOMS: atom_id res chain seq x y z
N MET A 1 58.83 47.06 -7.72
CA MET A 1 58.23 46.12 -8.70
C MET A 1 57.12 45.36 -8.00
N GLY A 2 55.85 45.58 -8.34
CA GLY A 2 54.72 44.87 -7.74
C GLY A 2 53.72 44.45 -8.82
N SER A 3 53.65 43.16 -9.10
CA SER A 3 52.71 42.58 -10.08
C SER A 3 51.50 42.03 -9.33
N LYS A 4 50.33 42.65 -9.48
CA LYS A 4 49.04 42.11 -9.00
C LYS A 4 48.40 41.33 -10.15
N MET A 5 48.20 40.03 -9.97
CA MET A 5 47.48 39.17 -10.92
C MET A 5 45.98 39.42 -10.78
N ALA A 6 45.31 39.85 -11.85
CA ALA A 6 43.86 39.97 -11.90
C ALA A 6 43.24 38.62 -12.29
N ALA A 7 42.50 38.00 -11.38
CA ALA A 7 41.74 36.78 -11.65
C ALA A 7 40.39 37.16 -12.27
N ALA A 8 40.17 36.77 -13.53
CA ALA A 8 38.90 36.98 -14.21
C ALA A 8 37.94 35.83 -13.88
N THR A 9 36.98 36.07 -12.99
CA THR A 9 35.89 35.13 -12.70
C THR A 9 34.77 35.30 -13.73
N ARG A 10 34.45 34.25 -14.50
CA ARG A 10 33.30 34.25 -15.39
C ARG A 10 32.02 34.06 -14.57
N ALA A 11 31.14 35.06 -14.59
CA ALA A 11 29.80 34.94 -14.03
C ALA A 11 28.93 34.09 -14.99
N VAL A 12 28.49 32.92 -14.54
CA VAL A 12 27.52 32.09 -15.26
C VAL A 12 26.14 32.42 -14.71
N GLN A 13 25.27 32.98 -15.55
CA GLN A 13 23.89 33.24 -15.15
C GLN A 13 23.14 31.91 -15.09
N VAL A 14 22.91 31.42 -13.87
CA VAL A 14 22.15 30.19 -13.63
C VAL A 14 20.66 30.51 -13.80
N VAL A 15 20.13 30.37 -15.01
CA VAL A 15 18.68 30.39 -15.25
C VAL A 15 18.11 29.06 -14.78
N LYS A 16 17.09 29.10 -13.92
CA LYS A 16 16.39 27.88 -13.50
C LYS A 16 15.69 27.26 -14.72
N PRO A 17 15.99 26.00 -15.08
CA PRO A 17 15.28 25.34 -16.17
C PRO A 17 13.78 25.26 -15.83
N HIS A 18 12.95 25.63 -16.80
CA HIS A 18 11.50 25.58 -16.66
C HIS A 18 11.00 24.13 -16.82
N THR A 19 10.28 23.62 -15.83
CA THR A 19 9.58 22.33 -15.92
C THR A 19 8.14 22.59 -16.37
N PRO A 20 7.76 22.26 -17.62
CA PRO A 20 6.39 22.48 -18.07
C PRO A 20 5.43 21.55 -17.32
N SER A 21 4.25 22.06 -16.96
CA SER A 21 3.19 21.26 -16.36
C SER A 21 2.59 20.29 -17.38
N ILE A 22 2.27 19.07 -16.93
CA ILE A 22 1.53 18.10 -17.74
C ILE A 22 0.16 18.68 -18.15
N LYS A 23 -0.28 18.40 -19.38
CA LYS A 23 -1.59 18.79 -19.89
C LYS A 23 -2.45 17.55 -20.06
N PHE A 24 -3.66 17.57 -19.52
CA PHE A 24 -4.64 16.50 -19.73
C PHE A 24 -5.49 16.77 -20.99
N PRO A 25 -5.81 15.75 -21.79
CA PRO A 25 -6.71 15.89 -22.94
C PRO A 25 -8.11 16.41 -22.54
N ASP A 26 -8.74 17.18 -23.43
CA ASP A 26 -10.09 17.68 -23.20
C ASP A 26 -11.09 16.50 -23.16
N ARG A 27 -11.90 16.43 -22.10
CA ARG A 27 -12.79 15.29 -21.81
C ARG A 27 -14.19 15.47 -22.41
N LYS A 28 -14.37 16.37 -23.39
CA LYS A 28 -15.68 16.68 -24.00
C LYS A 28 -16.23 15.57 -24.88
N SER A 29 -15.38 14.74 -25.48
CA SER A 29 -15.79 13.63 -26.35
C SER A 29 -15.80 12.26 -25.65
N GLY A 30 -15.35 12.17 -24.40
CA GLY A 30 -15.23 10.91 -23.66
C GLY A 30 -16.42 10.63 -22.73
N PRO A 31 -16.75 9.35 -22.46
CA PRO A 31 -17.74 8.99 -21.46
C PRO A 31 -17.34 9.55 -20.09
N ARG A 32 -18.17 10.42 -19.50
CA ARG A 32 -17.95 10.91 -18.13
C ARG A 32 -18.32 9.77 -17.17
N PRO A 33 -17.43 9.36 -16.25
CA PRO A 33 -17.84 8.46 -15.18
C PRO A 33 -18.92 9.18 -14.35
N LYS A 34 -20.14 8.64 -14.38
CA LYS A 34 -21.25 9.13 -13.57
C LYS A 34 -20.88 8.79 -12.12
N ILE A 35 -20.80 9.80 -11.25
CA ILE A 35 -20.33 9.68 -9.85
C ILE A 35 -21.07 8.55 -9.08
N GLN A 36 -22.29 8.22 -9.53
CA GLN A 36 -23.12 7.15 -8.98
C GLN A 36 -22.64 5.73 -9.34
N GLU A 37 -22.05 5.50 -10.52
CA GLU A 37 -21.55 4.17 -10.93
C GLU A 37 -20.14 3.89 -10.43
N SER A 38 -19.29 4.92 -10.28
CA SER A 38 -17.93 4.73 -9.75
C SER A 38 -17.91 4.24 -8.30
N LEU A 39 -18.93 4.59 -7.52
CA LEU A 39 -19.08 4.09 -6.14
C LEU A 39 -19.50 2.60 -6.12
N GLN A 40 -20.30 2.15 -7.09
CA GLN A 40 -20.71 0.74 -7.18
C GLN A 40 -19.62 -0.15 -7.79
N ALA A 41 -18.84 0.36 -8.74
CA ALA A 41 -17.70 -0.37 -9.32
C ALA A 41 -16.53 -0.56 -8.33
N SER A 42 -16.48 0.22 -7.25
CA SER A 42 -15.50 0.02 -6.16
C SER A 42 -15.87 -1.10 -5.20
N MET A 43 -17.07 -1.67 -5.31
CA MET A 43 -17.49 -2.83 -4.52
C MET A 43 -17.15 -4.11 -5.29
N PRO A 44 -16.26 -4.98 -4.78
CA PRO A 44 -16.04 -6.27 -5.42
C PRO A 44 -17.36 -7.07 -5.40
N SER A 45 -17.85 -7.45 -6.58
CA SER A 45 -19.01 -8.33 -6.73
C SER A 45 -18.70 -9.68 -6.07
N LEU A 46 -19.38 -9.96 -4.95
CA LEU A 46 -19.26 -11.21 -4.18
C LEU A 46 -19.83 -12.44 -4.92
N LEU A 47 -20.23 -12.33 -6.19
CA LEU A 47 -20.90 -13.40 -6.92
C LEU A 47 -19.96 -14.30 -7.74
N ALA A 48 -18.66 -13.99 -7.84
CA ALA A 48 -17.69 -14.90 -8.49
C ALA A 48 -17.21 -16.05 -7.58
N SER A 49 -17.63 -16.09 -6.31
CA SER A 49 -17.29 -17.15 -5.36
C SER A 49 -18.21 -18.36 -5.51
N LYS A 50 -18.22 -19.00 -6.68
CA LYS A 50 -19.00 -20.22 -6.96
C LYS A 50 -18.18 -21.22 -7.78
N ALA A 51 -16.93 -21.46 -7.41
CA ALA A 51 -16.16 -22.58 -7.96
C ALA A 51 -15.02 -22.90 -7.01
N GLN A 52 -15.32 -23.68 -5.95
CA GLN A 52 -14.38 -24.58 -5.26
C GLN A 52 -15.16 -25.32 -4.17
N GLU A 53 -16.07 -26.19 -4.61
CA GLU A 53 -16.57 -27.28 -3.77
C GLU A 53 -15.55 -28.42 -3.89
N SER A 54 -14.64 -28.47 -2.92
CA SER A 54 -13.71 -29.59 -2.71
C SER A 54 -13.86 -30.03 -1.26
N VAL A 55 -14.75 -30.99 -1.07
CA VAL A 55 -14.69 -32.15 -0.16
C VAL A 55 -13.82 -32.01 1.10
N GLY A 56 -14.44 -32.23 2.27
CA GLY A 56 -13.76 -32.77 3.46
C GLY A 56 -14.01 -31.97 4.73
N GLY A 57 -14.91 -32.47 5.58
CA GLY A 57 -15.34 -31.81 6.82
C GLY A 57 -14.33 -31.79 7.96
N THR A 58 -14.54 -30.86 8.90
CA THR A 58 -14.43 -31.02 10.36
C THR A 58 -14.86 -29.71 11.07
N SER A 59 -15.91 -29.83 11.90
CA SER A 59 -16.29 -29.02 13.09
C SER A 59 -16.62 -27.51 13.00
N PRO A 60 -17.81 -27.07 13.48
CA PRO A 60 -18.19 -25.66 13.59
C PRO A 60 -17.88 -25.14 15.00
N ALA A 61 -16.62 -24.87 15.30
CA ALA A 61 -16.26 -24.14 16.51
C ALA A 61 -15.24 -23.10 16.08
N PHE A 62 -15.71 -21.90 15.70
CA PHE A 62 -15.03 -20.57 15.66
C PHE A 62 -15.84 -19.57 14.79
N GLN A 63 -17.17 -19.70 14.74
CA GLN A 63 -18.07 -18.76 14.06
C GLN A 63 -18.30 -17.45 14.87
N ASN A 64 -17.63 -17.27 16.01
CA ASN A 64 -17.72 -16.07 16.84
C ASN A 64 -16.37 -15.34 16.90
N ILE A 65 -15.96 -14.77 15.78
CA ILE A 65 -15.03 -13.65 15.78
C ILE A 65 -15.74 -12.53 15.03
N SER A 66 -16.50 -11.76 15.80
CA SER A 66 -17.15 -10.54 15.36
C SER A 66 -16.12 -9.61 14.69
N ARG A 67 -16.30 -9.38 13.38
CA ARG A 67 -15.83 -8.25 12.56
C ARG A 67 -14.62 -7.45 13.09
N VAL A 68 -13.48 -8.10 13.29
CA VAL A 68 -12.22 -7.47 12.87
C VAL A 68 -12.17 -7.75 11.38
N SER A 69 -12.08 -6.71 10.57
CA SER A 69 -11.73 -6.80 9.16
C SER A 69 -10.43 -7.60 9.08
N ARG A 70 -10.52 -8.93 8.96
CA ARG A 70 -9.43 -9.75 8.45
C ARG A 70 -9.29 -9.27 7.02
N VAL A 71 -8.44 -8.26 6.83
CA VAL A 71 -7.80 -8.02 5.54
C VAL A 71 -7.41 -9.42 5.07
N GLN A 72 -8.01 -9.88 3.98
CA GLN A 72 -7.65 -11.13 3.32
C GLN A 72 -6.24 -10.99 2.73
N GLY A 73 -5.26 -10.76 3.60
CA GLY A 73 -3.84 -10.82 3.27
C GLY A 73 -3.40 -12.26 3.35
N THR A 74 -2.46 -12.63 2.49
CA THR A 74 -1.74 -13.90 2.61
C THR A 74 -1.16 -14.03 4.02
N PRO A 75 -1.48 -15.10 4.76
CA PRO A 75 -0.83 -15.38 6.04
C PRO A 75 0.68 -15.40 5.86
N ASP A 76 1.42 -14.87 6.84
CA ASP A 76 2.87 -14.93 6.81
C ASP A 76 3.30 -16.40 6.91
N THR A 77 3.91 -16.94 5.85
CA THR A 77 4.44 -18.32 5.86
C THR A 77 5.90 -18.33 6.30
N SER A 78 6.34 -19.44 6.88
CA SER A 78 7.74 -19.63 7.30
C SER A 78 8.73 -19.59 6.12
N GLU A 79 8.27 -19.94 4.92
CA GLU A 79 9.04 -19.80 3.68
C GLU A 79 9.31 -18.32 3.35
N LEU A 80 8.29 -17.46 3.45
CA LEU A 80 8.43 -16.03 3.21
C LEU A 80 9.39 -15.38 4.22
N ALA A 81 9.37 -15.84 5.47
CA ALA A 81 10.31 -15.39 6.49
C ALA A 81 11.77 -15.73 6.16
N ARG A 82 12.02 -16.86 5.47
CA ARG A 82 13.36 -17.25 5.03
C ARG A 82 13.81 -16.49 3.79
N SER A 83 12.90 -16.25 2.84
CA SER A 83 13.23 -15.61 1.56
C SER A 83 13.42 -14.10 1.67
N LEU A 84 12.70 -13.43 2.57
CA LEU A 84 12.78 -11.99 2.71
C LEU A 84 14.05 -11.53 3.46
N PRO A 85 14.65 -10.38 3.10
CA PRO A 85 15.70 -9.75 3.89
C PRO A 85 15.24 -9.38 5.31
N GLN A 86 16.15 -9.45 6.29
CA GLN A 86 15.85 -9.26 7.71
C GLN A 86 15.11 -7.95 8.03
N LYS A 87 15.44 -6.86 7.32
CA LYS A 87 14.81 -5.54 7.47
C LYS A 87 13.32 -5.47 7.09
N TYR A 88 12.81 -6.47 6.37
CA TYR A 88 11.40 -6.57 5.95
C TYR A 88 10.65 -7.70 6.64
N ARG A 89 11.32 -8.55 7.43
CA ARG A 89 10.68 -9.62 8.19
C ARG A 89 9.91 -9.04 9.37
N ARG A 90 8.66 -9.48 9.55
CA ARG A 90 7.88 -9.22 10.76
C ARG A 90 8.50 -9.94 11.96
N ARG A 91 8.28 -9.39 13.16
CA ARG A 91 8.71 -10.01 14.41
C ARG A 91 7.67 -11.05 14.85
N GLN A 92 8.15 -12.12 15.50
CA GLN A 92 7.27 -13.04 16.21
C GLN A 92 6.66 -12.28 17.39
N MET A 93 5.37 -12.50 17.66
CA MET A 93 4.67 -11.93 18.81
C MET A 93 4.53 -12.98 19.90
N SER A 94 4.72 -12.59 21.16
CA SER A 94 4.48 -13.44 22.34
C SER A 94 2.99 -13.54 22.67
N ASP A 95 2.58 -14.57 23.41
CA ASP A 95 1.17 -14.77 23.78
C ASP A 95 0.64 -13.61 24.63
N GLU A 96 1.48 -13.05 25.51
CA GLU A 96 1.15 -11.89 26.33
C GLU A 96 0.90 -10.63 25.47
N GLU A 97 1.71 -10.41 24.44
CA GLU A 97 1.53 -9.30 23.50
C GLU A 97 0.28 -9.50 22.64
N ILE A 98 0.03 -10.73 22.19
CA ILE A 98 -1.16 -11.10 21.43
C ILE A 98 -2.41 -10.77 22.25
N GLU A 99 -2.43 -11.10 23.54
CA GLU A 99 -3.53 -10.76 24.44
C GLU A 99 -3.64 -9.24 24.67
N TYR A 100 -2.52 -8.57 24.93
CA TYR A 100 -2.50 -7.12 25.17
C TYR A 100 -3.05 -6.33 23.97
N ILE A 101 -2.67 -6.72 22.75
CA ILE A 101 -3.17 -6.12 21.50
C ILE A 101 -4.66 -6.40 21.34
N GLN A 102 -5.11 -7.63 21.61
CA GLN A 102 -6.53 -8.00 21.52
C GLN A 102 -7.40 -7.28 22.56
N ARG A 103 -6.89 -7.11 23.78
CA ARG A 103 -7.56 -6.39 24.87
C ARG A 103 -7.61 -4.88 24.63
N GLY A 104 -6.70 -4.34 23.82
CA GLY A 104 -6.70 -2.94 23.41
C GLY A 104 -5.80 -2.03 24.26
N GLY A 105 -4.86 -2.59 25.02
CA GLY A 105 -3.90 -1.82 25.82
C GLY A 105 -4.04 -1.99 27.33
N PRO A 106 -3.48 -1.05 28.12
CA PRO A 106 -3.66 -1.01 29.57
C PRO A 106 -5.04 -0.45 29.93
N GLU A 107 -5.57 -0.86 31.08
CA GLU A 107 -6.79 -0.30 31.69
C GLU A 107 -6.56 1.12 32.23
#